data_AF-A0A316H0S7-F1
#
_entry.id   AF-A0A316H0S7-F1
#
_cell.length_a   1.000
_cell.length_b   1.000
_cell.length_c   1.000
_cell.angle_alpha   90.00
_cell.angle_beta   90.00
_cell.angle_gamma   90.00
#
_symmetry.space_group_name_H-M   'P 1'
#
loop_
_entity.id
_entity.type
_entity.pdbx_description
1 polymer ?
#
loop_
_entity_poly.entity_id
_entity_poly.type
_entity_poly.pdbx_seq_one_letter_code
_entity_poly.pdbx_strand_id
1 'polypeptide(L)'
;MPEGLSAALALPGLWGLLLAVTVAGTVFGFAGFGAALIFLPVAVSLVAPELAVAAFSVTALSSLVTVVPRAFGQTDKRALGQLLLAAMAGFPVGVWMLRSADETVIQWAVSGLVLLTLAALVAGWRMKTAPRTGARLGVGAATGVVGGATGLTGPVVILFNLGAGAPAAVTRANTLVFLTLSSALLLPQLWLQGLLRPEALWLGLVLVVPYALGNRIGQALFDPGREGLYRRVAYAIIGASALVGLPIWR
;
A
#
# COMPACT_ATOMS: atom_id res chain seq x y z
N MET A 1 31.10 -5.08 -4.64
CA MET A 1 29.70 -4.67 -4.34
C MET A 1 28.81 -5.67 -5.07
N PRO A 2 27.76 -6.24 -4.45
CA PRO A 2 26.90 -7.18 -5.17
C PRO A 2 26.28 -6.47 -6.39
N GLU A 3 26.33 -7.08 -7.57
CA GLU A 3 25.97 -6.46 -8.86
C GLU A 3 24.54 -5.86 -8.86
N GLY A 4 23.62 -6.48 -8.13
CA GLY A 4 22.25 -5.99 -7.99
C GLY A 4 22.12 -4.68 -7.18
N LEU A 5 23.04 -4.39 -6.26
CA LEU A 5 23.07 -3.12 -5.53
C LEU A 5 23.53 -1.98 -6.43
N SER A 6 24.56 -2.20 -7.25
CA SER A 6 25.00 -1.21 -8.25
C SER A 6 23.89 -0.92 -9.27
N ALA A 7 23.16 -1.94 -9.72
CA ALA A 7 22.04 -1.76 -10.65
C ALA A 7 20.91 -0.93 -10.02
N ALA A 8 20.55 -1.21 -8.76
CA ALA A 8 19.54 -0.42 -8.04
C ALA A 8 19.97 1.05 -7.85
N LEU A 9 21.24 1.29 -7.54
CA LEU A 9 21.81 2.63 -7.38
C LEU A 9 21.91 3.41 -8.70
N ALA A 10 22.02 2.72 -9.83
CA ALA A 10 22.13 3.32 -11.16
C ALA A 10 20.77 3.62 -11.81
N LEU A 11 19.64 3.30 -11.17
CA LEU A 11 18.31 3.54 -11.73
C LEU A 11 18.06 5.05 -11.97
N PRO A 12 17.73 5.47 -13.20
CA PRO A 12 17.52 6.89 -13.53
C PRO A 12 16.45 7.59 -12.68
N GLY A 13 15.48 6.83 -12.16
CA GLY A 13 14.39 7.32 -11.30
C GLY A 13 14.63 7.19 -9.78
N LEU A 14 15.81 6.75 -9.34
CA LEU A 14 16.03 6.37 -7.94
C LEU A 14 15.75 7.52 -6.95
N TRP A 15 16.20 8.74 -7.25
CA TRP A 15 15.96 9.90 -6.39
C TRP A 15 14.47 10.21 -6.24
N GLY A 16 13.70 10.06 -7.32
CA GLY A 16 12.24 10.18 -7.28
C GLY A 16 11.61 9.10 -6.40
N LEU A 17 12.07 7.85 -6.51
CA LEU A 17 11.61 6.74 -5.67
C LEU A 17 11.97 6.94 -4.18
N LEU A 18 13.18 7.40 -3.88
CA LEU A 18 13.63 7.69 -2.52
C LEU A 18 12.79 8.82 -1.89
N LEU A 19 12.54 9.89 -2.63
CA LEU A 19 11.68 10.98 -2.16
C LEU A 19 10.25 10.49 -1.95
N ALA A 20 9.67 9.81 -2.94
CA ALA A 20 8.31 9.29 -2.88
C ALA A 20 8.12 8.33 -1.72
N VAL A 21 9.07 7.41 -1.48
CA VAL A 21 8.97 6.43 -0.40
C VAL A 21 9.15 7.07 0.98
N THR A 22 9.98 8.11 1.09
CA THR A 22 10.17 8.87 2.33
C THR A 22 8.90 9.67 2.69
N VAL A 23 8.30 10.32 1.69
CA VAL A 23 7.02 11.04 1.86
C VAL A 23 5.91 10.05 2.20
N ALA A 24 5.81 8.93 1.47
CA ALA A 24 4.86 7.86 1.74
C ALA A 24 5.01 7.30 3.16
N GLY A 25 6.24 7.05 3.62
CA GLY A 25 6.55 6.62 4.97
C GLY A 25 6.13 7.66 6.01
N THR A 26 6.44 8.93 5.78
CA THR A 26 6.05 10.04 6.69
C THR A 26 4.54 10.14 6.84
N VAL A 27 3.81 10.14 5.72
CA VAL A 27 2.33 10.16 5.74
C VAL A 27 1.78 8.93 6.42
N PHE A 28 2.32 7.75 6.13
CA PHE A 28 1.91 6.52 6.79
C PHE A 28 2.16 6.54 8.30
N GLY A 29 3.27 7.14 8.75
CA GLY A 29 3.61 7.24 10.16
C GLY A 29 2.61 8.03 10.99
N PHE A 30 2.12 9.17 10.49
CA PHE A 30 1.11 9.95 11.20
C PHE A 30 -0.33 9.48 10.90
N ALA A 31 -0.65 9.13 9.65
CA ALA A 31 -2.01 8.82 9.22
C ALA A 31 -2.38 7.34 9.43
N GLY A 32 -1.40 6.45 9.43
CA GLY A 32 -1.60 4.99 9.52
C GLY A 32 -2.14 4.35 8.23
N PHE A 33 -2.18 5.07 7.11
CA PHE A 33 -2.56 4.55 5.80
C PHE A 33 -1.91 5.37 4.68
N GLY A 34 -2.09 4.96 3.43
CA GLY A 34 -1.76 5.78 2.26
C GLY A 34 -0.33 5.67 1.73
N ALA A 35 0.55 4.87 2.35
CA ALA A 35 1.89 4.62 1.82
C ALA A 35 1.86 4.19 0.35
N ALA A 36 1.07 3.16 0.03
CA ALA A 36 0.93 2.64 -1.33
C ALA A 36 0.24 3.64 -2.26
N LEU A 37 -0.74 4.40 -1.75
CA LEU A 37 -1.48 5.42 -2.51
C LEU A 37 -0.59 6.59 -2.95
N ILE A 38 0.52 6.83 -2.25
CA ILE A 38 1.49 7.88 -2.55
C ILE A 38 2.62 7.31 -3.41
N PHE A 39 3.21 6.18 -2.97
CA PHE A 39 4.39 5.63 -3.60
C PHE A 39 4.10 5.03 -4.98
N LEU A 40 3.05 4.21 -5.13
CA LEU A 40 2.87 3.46 -6.37
C LEU A 40 2.55 4.32 -7.59
N PRO A 41 1.68 5.35 -7.55
CA PRO A 41 1.48 6.22 -8.72
C PRO A 41 2.79 6.84 -9.22
N VAL A 42 3.65 7.28 -8.30
CA VAL A 42 4.96 7.85 -8.66
C VAL A 42 5.92 6.77 -9.14
N ALA A 43 5.93 5.59 -8.49
CA ALA A 43 6.85 4.53 -8.84
C ALA A 43 6.56 3.93 -10.22
N VAL A 44 5.28 3.67 -10.55
CA VAL A 44 4.90 3.14 -11.86
C VAL A 44 5.13 4.14 -13.00
N SER A 45 5.25 5.44 -12.70
CA SER A 45 5.63 6.47 -13.68
C SER A 45 7.14 6.60 -13.89
N LEU A 46 7.97 5.98 -13.03
CA LEU A 46 9.43 6.01 -13.12
C LEU A 46 10.05 4.67 -13.54
N VAL A 47 9.43 3.56 -13.15
CA VAL A 47 9.91 2.19 -13.42
C VAL A 47 8.75 1.29 -13.83
N ALA A 48 9.07 0.10 -14.35
CA ALA A 48 8.06 -0.90 -14.72
C ALA A 48 7.13 -1.22 -13.54
N PRO A 49 5.80 -1.37 -13.75
CA PRO A 49 4.85 -1.61 -12.66
C PRO A 49 5.17 -2.84 -11.81
N GLU A 50 5.64 -3.91 -12.45
CA GLU A 50 6.08 -5.14 -11.78
C GLU A 50 7.19 -4.86 -10.75
N LEU A 51 8.20 -4.09 -11.17
CA LEU A 51 9.33 -3.71 -10.33
C LEU A 51 8.89 -2.80 -9.17
N ALA A 52 8.01 -1.82 -9.45
CA ALA A 52 7.47 -0.92 -8.44
C ALA A 52 6.68 -1.66 -7.34
N VAL A 53 5.76 -2.55 -7.75
CA VAL A 53 4.93 -3.34 -6.83
C VAL A 53 5.77 -4.30 -6.01
N ALA A 54 6.71 -5.01 -6.65
CA ALA A 54 7.58 -5.96 -5.97
C ALA A 54 8.52 -5.26 -4.97
N ALA A 55 9.20 -4.19 -5.39
CA ALA A 55 10.10 -3.43 -4.52
C ALA A 55 9.34 -2.84 -3.31
N PHE A 56 8.15 -2.26 -3.54
CA PHE A 56 7.35 -1.71 -2.45
C PHE A 56 6.87 -2.78 -1.46
N SER A 57 6.50 -3.96 -1.97
CA SER A 57 6.08 -5.08 -1.12
C SER A 57 7.21 -5.53 -0.18
N VAL A 58 8.45 -5.54 -0.66
CA VAL A 58 9.65 -5.79 0.16
C VAL A 58 9.86 -4.66 1.17
N THR A 59 9.77 -3.40 0.74
CA THR A 59 9.91 -2.23 1.63
C THR A 59 8.87 -2.25 2.77
N ALA A 60 7.65 -2.67 2.46
CA ALA A 60 6.55 -2.74 3.41
C ALA A 60 6.79 -3.78 4.53
N LEU A 61 7.68 -4.77 4.35
CA LEU A 61 8.06 -5.73 5.40
C LEU A 61 8.64 -5.06 6.64
N SER A 62 9.25 -3.88 6.51
CA SER A 62 9.69 -3.08 7.67
C SER A 62 8.54 -2.74 8.63
N SER A 63 7.31 -2.68 8.12
CA SER A 63 6.09 -2.46 8.91
C SER A 63 5.71 -3.69 9.74
N LEU A 64 6.11 -4.91 9.34
CA LEU A 64 5.87 -6.12 10.14
C LEU A 64 6.54 -6.03 11.50
N VAL A 65 7.76 -5.50 11.56
CA VAL A 65 8.52 -5.41 12.82
C VAL A 65 8.09 -4.22 13.66
N THR A 66 7.67 -3.12 13.01
CA THR A 66 7.39 -1.85 13.69
C THR A 66 5.93 -1.67 14.10
N VAL A 67 4.98 -2.20 13.31
CA VAL A 67 3.53 -1.94 13.48
C VAL A 67 2.81 -3.15 14.07
N VAL A 68 3.05 -4.34 13.54
CA VAL A 68 2.26 -5.54 13.89
C VAL A 68 2.36 -5.88 15.38
N PRO A 69 3.54 -5.92 16.04
CA PRO A 69 3.63 -6.29 17.46
C PRO A 69 2.80 -5.40 18.39
N ARG A 70 2.65 -4.11 18.04
CA ARG A 70 1.91 -3.12 18.82
C ARG A 70 0.40 -3.19 18.58
N ALA A 71 0.00 -3.44 17.33
CA ALA A 71 -1.40 -3.39 16.90
C ALA A 71 -2.10 -4.75 16.98
N PHE A 72 -1.38 -5.87 16.85
CA PHE A 72 -1.98 -7.21 16.70
C PHE A 72 -2.87 -7.60 17.87
N GLY A 73 -2.50 -7.23 19.11
CA GLY A 73 -3.30 -7.50 20.31
C GLY A 73 -4.67 -6.79 20.33
N GLN A 74 -4.83 -5.71 19.56
CA GLN A 74 -6.07 -4.92 19.48
C GLN A 74 -6.95 -5.30 18.28
N THR A 75 -6.55 -6.31 17.50
CA THR A 75 -7.26 -6.71 16.28
C THR A 75 -8.42 -7.67 16.57
N ASP A 76 -9.48 -7.57 15.78
CA ASP A 76 -10.46 -8.65 15.63
C ASP A 76 -9.85 -9.74 14.73
N LYS A 77 -9.26 -10.75 15.37
CA LYS A 77 -8.56 -11.87 14.70
C LYS A 77 -9.46 -12.61 13.71
N ARG A 78 -10.76 -12.72 13.98
CA ARG A 78 -11.70 -13.43 13.12
C ARG A 78 -11.97 -12.63 11.86
N ALA A 79 -12.25 -11.32 12.00
CA ALA A 79 -12.45 -10.43 10.86
C ALA A 79 -11.18 -10.36 9.99
N LEU A 80 -10.02 -10.13 10.63
CA LEU A 80 -8.72 -10.06 9.97
C LEU A 80 -8.40 -11.34 9.19
N GLY A 81 -8.57 -12.52 9.82
CA GLY A 81 -8.31 -13.80 9.18
C GLY A 81 -9.20 -14.07 7.95
N GLN A 82 -10.49 -13.74 8.02
CA GLN A 82 -11.41 -13.88 6.88
C GLN A 82 -10.98 -13.04 5.68
N LEU A 83 -10.56 -11.80 5.92
CA LEU A 83 -10.10 -10.89 4.87
C LEU A 83 -8.79 -11.36 4.26
N LEU A 84 -7.83 -11.76 5.09
CA LEU A 84 -6.54 -12.25 4.61
C LEU A 84 -6.69 -13.54 3.80
N LEU A 85 -7.51 -14.48 4.26
CA LEU A 85 -7.78 -15.72 3.51
C LEU A 85 -8.41 -15.42 2.14
N ALA A 86 -9.39 -14.52 2.09
CA ALA A 86 -10.01 -14.15 0.83
C ALA A 86 -9.05 -13.35 -0.08
N ALA A 87 -8.22 -12.46 0.50
CA ALA A 87 -7.19 -11.74 -0.25
C ALA A 87 -6.14 -12.67 -0.83
N MET A 88 -5.72 -13.70 -0.08
CA MET A 88 -4.82 -14.74 -0.58
C MET A 88 -5.37 -15.48 -1.79
N ALA A 89 -6.69 -15.72 -1.83
CA ALA A 89 -7.33 -16.31 -3.01
C ALA A 89 -7.40 -15.34 -4.20
N GLY A 90 -7.47 -14.03 -3.95
CA GLY A 90 -7.49 -12.99 -4.99
C GLY A 90 -6.11 -12.64 -5.56
N PHE A 91 -5.04 -12.74 -4.77
CA PHE A 91 -3.70 -12.35 -5.20
C PHE A 91 -3.20 -13.05 -6.47
N PRO A 92 -3.37 -14.37 -6.66
CA PRO A 92 -2.92 -15.03 -7.90
C PRO A 92 -3.51 -14.39 -9.16
N VAL A 93 -4.81 -14.06 -9.13
CA VAL A 93 -5.51 -13.40 -10.25
C VAL A 93 -4.98 -11.98 -10.44
N GLY A 94 -4.84 -11.21 -9.37
CA GLY A 94 -4.31 -9.86 -9.45
C GLY A 94 -2.89 -9.81 -9.99
N VAL A 95 -2.00 -10.65 -9.47
CA VAL A 95 -0.61 -10.74 -9.91
C VAL A 95 -0.51 -11.22 -11.36
N TRP A 96 -1.41 -12.12 -11.78
CA TRP A 96 -1.50 -12.53 -13.18
C TRP A 96 -1.90 -11.35 -14.08
N MET A 97 -2.84 -10.49 -13.65
CA MET A 97 -3.19 -9.26 -14.37
C MET A 97 -2.00 -8.29 -14.42
N LEU A 98 -1.26 -8.11 -13.32
CA LEU A 98 -0.05 -7.27 -13.29
C LEU A 98 0.99 -7.72 -14.33
N ARG A 99 1.16 -9.03 -14.49
CA ARG A 99 2.12 -9.64 -15.43
C ARG A 99 1.67 -9.59 -16.90
N SER A 100 0.36 -9.67 -17.15
CA SER A 100 -0.19 -9.85 -18.50
C SER A 100 -0.74 -8.58 -19.14
N ALA A 101 -1.07 -7.57 -18.33
CA ALA A 101 -1.58 -6.31 -18.82
C ALA A 101 -0.46 -5.38 -19.30
N ASP A 102 -0.79 -4.51 -20.27
CA ASP A 102 0.11 -3.46 -20.70
C ASP A 102 0.44 -2.51 -19.54
N GLU A 103 1.69 -2.03 -19.49
CA GLU A 103 2.15 -1.15 -18.42
C GLU A 103 1.29 0.11 -18.29
N THR A 104 0.87 0.69 -19.42
CA THR A 104 0.00 1.87 -19.48
C THR A 104 -1.36 1.60 -18.86
N VAL A 105 -1.91 0.39 -19.02
CA VAL A 105 -3.19 0.01 -18.41
C VAL A 105 -3.05 -0.07 -16.89
N ILE A 106 -1.95 -0.64 -16.38
CA ILE A 106 -1.68 -0.69 -14.94
C ILE A 106 -1.46 0.72 -14.37
N GLN A 107 -0.77 1.61 -15.09
CA GLN A 107 -0.57 3.01 -14.66
C GLN A 107 -1.90 3.76 -14.53
N TRP A 108 -2.79 3.63 -15.53
CA TRP A 108 -4.14 4.19 -15.46
C TRP A 108 -4.96 3.58 -14.32
N ALA A 109 -4.87 2.26 -14.12
CA ALA A 109 -5.58 1.57 -13.05
C ALA A 109 -5.11 2.04 -11.67
N VAL A 110 -3.80 2.16 -11.46
CA VAL A 110 -3.19 2.68 -10.21
C VAL A 110 -3.67 4.10 -9.95
N SER A 111 -3.45 5.03 -10.89
CA SER A 111 -3.80 6.44 -10.69
C SER A 111 -5.31 6.65 -10.56
N GLY A 112 -6.12 5.97 -11.37
CA GLY A 112 -7.58 6.00 -11.29
C GLY A 112 -8.10 5.46 -9.96
N LEU A 113 -7.55 4.36 -9.47
CA LEU A 113 -7.93 3.80 -8.18
C LEU A 113 -7.54 4.72 -7.02
N VAL A 114 -6.36 5.36 -7.08
CA VAL A 114 -5.95 6.34 -6.07
C VAL A 114 -6.90 7.55 -6.07
N LEU A 115 -7.23 8.10 -7.24
CA LEU A 115 -8.18 9.22 -7.35
C LEU A 115 -9.59 8.84 -6.87
N LEU A 116 -10.08 7.65 -7.22
CA LEU A 116 -11.36 7.14 -6.75
C LEU A 116 -11.38 7.00 -5.22
N THR A 117 -10.30 6.43 -4.66
CA THR A 117 -10.14 6.27 -3.21
C THR A 117 -10.10 7.64 -2.53
N LEU A 118 -9.36 8.59 -3.09
CA LEU A 118 -9.26 9.95 -2.57
C LEU A 118 -10.60 10.67 -2.62
N ALA A 119 -11.34 10.58 -3.73
CA ALA A 119 -12.66 11.18 -3.87
C ALA A 119 -13.64 10.64 -2.82
N ALA A 120 -13.66 9.32 -2.62
CA ALA A 120 -14.48 8.69 -1.60
C ALA A 120 -14.07 9.09 -0.17
N LEU A 121 -12.77 9.24 0.10
CA LEU A 121 -12.24 9.72 1.38
C LEU A 121 -12.61 11.18 1.67
N VAL A 122 -12.52 12.06 0.66
CA VAL A 122 -12.90 13.47 0.75
C VAL A 122 -14.41 13.63 0.94
N ALA A 123 -15.22 12.79 0.28
CA ALA A 123 -16.66 12.72 0.49
C ALA A 123 -17.04 12.21 1.89
N GLY A 124 -16.07 11.77 2.69
CA GLY A 124 -16.30 11.20 4.02
C GLY A 124 -17.01 9.85 3.97
N TRP A 125 -16.93 9.14 2.83
CA TRP A 125 -17.57 7.85 2.69
C TRP A 125 -16.94 6.88 3.69
N ARG A 126 -17.75 6.45 4.64
CA ARG A 126 -17.42 5.41 5.60
C ARG A 126 -18.57 4.44 5.69
N MET A 127 -18.29 3.16 5.51
CA MET A 127 -19.27 2.15 5.84
C MET A 127 -19.51 2.18 7.36
N LYS A 128 -20.78 2.42 7.74
CA LYS A 128 -21.19 2.59 9.14
C LYS A 128 -21.55 1.26 9.81
N THR A 129 -21.89 0.24 9.02
CA THR A 129 -22.38 -1.04 9.50
C THR A 129 -21.31 -2.11 9.44
N ALA A 130 -21.26 -2.95 10.48
CA ALA A 130 -20.36 -4.09 10.53
C ALA A 130 -20.62 -5.02 9.33
N PRO A 131 -19.64 -5.24 8.45
CA PRO A 131 -19.84 -6.11 7.30
C PRO A 131 -20.09 -7.54 7.76
N ARG A 132 -21.13 -8.17 7.19
CA ARG A 132 -21.40 -9.62 7.35
C ARG A 132 -20.22 -10.43 6.78
N THR A 133 -20.08 -11.69 7.20
CA THR A 133 -19.00 -12.59 6.74
C THR A 133 -18.85 -12.62 5.22
N GLY A 134 -19.95 -12.74 4.46
CA GLY A 134 -19.90 -12.74 2.99
C GLY A 134 -19.35 -11.43 2.41
N ALA A 135 -19.71 -10.28 2.98
CA ALA A 135 -19.17 -8.99 2.55
C ALA A 135 -17.68 -8.87 2.87
N ARG A 136 -17.22 -9.36 4.04
CA ARG A 136 -15.79 -9.40 4.37
C ARG A 136 -14.98 -10.26 3.39
N LEU A 137 -15.50 -11.43 3.02
CA LEU A 137 -14.85 -12.29 2.04
C LEU A 137 -14.80 -11.63 0.66
N GLY A 138 -15.89 -11.01 0.21
CA GLY A 138 -15.91 -10.27 -1.06
C GLY A 138 -14.91 -9.12 -1.10
N VAL A 139 -14.80 -8.36 0.00
CA VAL A 139 -13.83 -7.26 0.16
C VAL A 139 -12.41 -7.78 0.17
N GLY A 140 -12.14 -8.87 0.90
CA GLY A 140 -10.83 -9.50 0.93
C GLY A 140 -10.42 -9.97 -0.46
N ALA A 141 -11.29 -10.70 -1.16
CA ALA A 141 -11.04 -11.16 -2.52
C ALA A 141 -10.81 -10.00 -3.50
N ALA A 142 -11.66 -8.97 -3.48
CA ALA A 142 -11.48 -7.77 -4.28
C ALA A 142 -10.17 -7.04 -3.95
N THR A 143 -9.79 -6.98 -2.68
CA THR A 143 -8.48 -6.45 -2.26
C THR A 143 -7.33 -7.29 -2.78
N GLY A 144 -7.47 -8.62 -2.80
CA GLY A 144 -6.46 -9.52 -3.35
C GLY A 144 -6.26 -9.30 -4.85
N VAL A 145 -7.36 -9.19 -5.61
CA VAL A 145 -7.30 -8.94 -7.06
C VAL A 145 -6.72 -7.55 -7.34
N VAL A 146 -7.30 -6.51 -6.73
CA VAL A 146 -6.87 -5.12 -6.94
C VAL A 146 -5.45 -4.90 -6.43
N GLY A 147 -5.15 -5.35 -5.22
CA GLY A 147 -3.84 -5.24 -4.58
C GLY A 147 -2.78 -6.08 -5.27
N GLY A 148 -3.13 -7.24 -5.84
CA GLY A 148 -2.20 -8.02 -6.67
C GLY A 148 -1.90 -7.34 -8.00
N ALA A 149 -2.92 -6.75 -8.64
CA ALA A 149 -2.77 -6.10 -9.95
C ALA A 149 -2.05 -4.76 -9.87
N THR A 150 -2.24 -4.01 -8.78
CA THR A 150 -1.78 -2.62 -8.67
C THR A 150 -0.80 -2.38 -7.52
N GLY A 151 -0.60 -3.35 -6.63
CA GLY A 151 0.11 -3.17 -5.34
C GLY A 151 -0.69 -2.38 -4.28
N LEU A 152 -1.88 -1.88 -4.62
CA LEU A 152 -2.72 -1.07 -3.73
C LEU A 152 -3.66 -1.97 -2.90
N THR A 153 -3.18 -2.46 -1.75
CA THR A 153 -3.99 -3.24 -0.80
C THR A 153 -4.89 -2.38 0.10
N GLY A 154 -4.67 -1.06 0.09
CA GLY A 154 -5.37 -0.04 0.89
C GLY A 154 -6.79 0.31 0.47
N PRO A 155 -7.01 0.76 -0.79
CA PRO A 155 -8.28 1.29 -1.29
C PRO A 155 -9.53 0.56 -0.83
N VAL A 156 -9.63 -0.72 -1.19
CA VAL A 156 -10.84 -1.53 -1.01
C VAL A 156 -11.15 -1.67 0.47
N VAL A 157 -10.13 -1.88 1.30
CA VAL A 157 -10.24 -2.09 2.73
C VAL A 157 -10.56 -0.82 3.52
N ILE A 158 -9.94 0.30 3.15
CA ILE A 158 -10.16 1.59 3.81
C ILE A 158 -11.61 2.04 3.57
N LEU A 159 -12.13 1.88 2.35
CA LEU A 159 -13.51 2.23 2.01
C LEU A 159 -14.53 1.33 2.72
N PHE A 160 -14.24 0.03 2.83
CA PHE A 160 -15.12 -0.91 3.52
C PHE A 160 -15.04 -0.88 5.04
N ASN A 161 -14.06 -0.13 5.59
CA ASN A 161 -13.88 0.10 7.02
C ASN A 161 -13.93 -1.19 7.85
N LEU A 162 -12.80 -1.92 7.94
CA LEU A 162 -12.73 -3.26 8.56
C LEU A 162 -13.24 -3.39 10.00
N GLY A 163 -13.45 -2.27 10.69
CA GLY A 163 -14.02 -2.22 12.03
C GLY A 163 -15.28 -1.36 12.10
N ALA A 164 -16.07 -1.24 11.03
CA ALA A 164 -17.35 -0.54 11.08
C ALA A 164 -18.21 -1.05 12.26
N GLY A 165 -18.49 -0.18 13.24
CA GLY A 165 -19.18 -0.53 14.49
C GLY A 165 -18.28 -0.92 15.67
N ALA A 166 -16.97 -1.05 15.50
CA ALA A 166 -15.97 -1.29 16.54
C ALA A 166 -15.31 0.03 17.00
N PRO A 167 -14.64 0.04 18.18
CA PRO A 167 -13.88 1.20 18.63
C PRO A 167 -12.81 1.63 17.60
N ALA A 168 -12.54 2.93 17.52
CA ALA A 168 -11.59 3.51 16.56
C ALA A 168 -10.19 2.85 16.62
N ALA A 169 -9.75 2.48 17.83
CA ALA A 169 -8.49 1.76 18.05
C ALA A 169 -8.46 0.39 17.34
N VAL A 170 -9.53 -0.41 17.45
CA VAL A 170 -9.65 -1.73 16.80
C VAL A 170 -9.68 -1.59 15.29
N THR A 171 -10.42 -0.60 14.77
CA THR A 171 -10.49 -0.32 13.33
C THR A 171 -9.12 0.05 12.75
N ARG A 172 -8.39 0.93 13.45
CA ARG A 172 -7.03 1.32 13.07
C ARG A 172 -6.08 0.12 13.13
N ALA A 173 -6.13 -0.67 14.20
CA ALA A 173 -5.32 -1.87 14.35
C ALA A 173 -5.58 -2.90 13.24
N ASN A 174 -6.85 -3.21 12.96
CA ASN A 174 -7.25 -4.13 11.89
C ASN A 174 -6.72 -3.66 10.53
N THR A 175 -6.86 -2.37 10.21
CA THR A 175 -6.38 -1.82 8.94
C THR A 175 -4.87 -1.91 8.83
N LEU A 176 -4.13 -1.45 9.84
CA LEU A 176 -2.67 -1.49 9.86
C LEU A 176 -2.11 -2.91 9.70
N VAL A 177 -2.63 -3.85 10.49
CA VAL A 177 -2.21 -5.25 10.46
C VAL A 177 -2.60 -5.90 9.14
N PHE A 178 -3.82 -5.65 8.64
CA PHE A 178 -4.27 -6.18 7.36
C PHE A 178 -3.38 -5.71 6.20
N LEU A 179 -3.09 -4.41 6.10
CA LEU A 179 -2.25 -3.87 5.03
C LEU A 179 -0.85 -4.46 5.07
N THR A 180 -0.28 -4.55 6.28
CA THR A 180 1.07 -5.08 6.48
C THR A 180 1.16 -6.56 6.12
N LEU A 181 0.23 -7.39 6.63
CA LEU A 181 0.19 -8.82 6.34
C LEU A 181 -0.15 -9.09 4.87
N SER A 182 -1.04 -8.31 4.27
CA SER A 182 -1.36 -8.42 2.84
C SER A 182 -0.15 -8.18 1.96
N SER A 183 0.64 -7.15 2.23
CA SER A 183 1.90 -6.91 1.50
C SER A 183 2.91 -8.06 1.68
N ALA A 184 2.98 -8.64 2.88
CA ALA A 184 3.83 -9.80 3.12
C ALA A 184 3.34 -11.06 2.36
N LEU A 185 2.03 -11.29 2.32
CA LEU A 185 1.40 -12.41 1.62
C LEU A 185 1.42 -12.27 0.09
N LEU A 186 1.58 -11.05 -0.42
CA LEU A 186 1.76 -10.79 -1.84
C LEU A 186 3.14 -11.25 -2.35
N LEU A 187 4.19 -11.20 -1.52
CA LEU A 187 5.55 -11.57 -1.93
C LEU A 187 5.69 -13.01 -2.43
N PRO A 188 5.18 -14.05 -1.74
CA PRO A 188 5.18 -15.41 -2.28
C PRO A 188 4.50 -15.50 -3.65
N GLN A 189 3.42 -14.75 -3.88
CA GLN A 189 2.69 -14.77 -5.16
C GLN A 189 3.50 -14.11 -6.28
N LEU A 190 4.16 -12.99 -5.98
CA LEU A 190 5.09 -12.34 -6.90
C LEU A 190 6.28 -13.26 -7.24
N TRP A 191 6.78 -14.00 -6.25
CA TRP A 191 7.87 -14.96 -6.46
C TRP A 191 7.44 -16.14 -7.34
N LEU A 192 6.29 -16.77 -7.03
CA LEU A 192 5.74 -17.89 -7.80
C LEU A 192 5.46 -17.53 -9.27
N GLN A 193 5.12 -16.27 -9.55
CA GLN A 193 4.87 -15.79 -10.91
C GLN A 193 6.09 -15.16 -11.59
N GLY A 194 7.27 -15.18 -10.95
CA GLY A 194 8.53 -14.70 -11.54
C GLY A 194 8.73 -13.17 -11.55
N LEU A 195 7.92 -12.45 -10.77
CA LEU A 195 7.95 -10.98 -10.67
C LEU A 195 8.88 -10.49 -9.55
N LEU A 196 9.16 -11.33 -8.54
CA LEU A 196 10.12 -11.02 -7.48
C LEU A 196 11.55 -11.34 -7.92
N ARG A 197 12.07 -10.53 -8.85
CA ARG A 197 13.43 -10.66 -9.38
C ARG A 197 14.48 -10.04 -8.43
N PRO A 198 15.78 -10.40 -8.54
CA PRO A 198 16.84 -9.84 -7.70
C PRO A 198 16.87 -8.31 -7.67
N GLU A 199 16.58 -7.66 -8.80
CA GLU A 199 16.55 -6.19 -8.92
C GLU A 199 15.48 -5.58 -8.00
N ALA A 200 14.30 -6.19 -7.95
CA ALA A 200 13.21 -5.76 -7.07
C ALA A 200 13.54 -5.95 -5.59
N LEU A 201 14.24 -7.04 -5.26
CA LEU A 201 14.71 -7.30 -3.89
C LEU A 201 15.70 -6.23 -3.45
N TRP A 202 16.73 -5.94 -4.25
CA TRP A 202 17.73 -4.92 -3.94
C TRP A 202 17.13 -3.52 -3.86
N LEU A 203 16.28 -3.16 -4.82
CA LEU A 203 15.58 -1.88 -4.78
C LEU A 203 14.71 -1.77 -3.52
N GLY A 204 13.93 -2.81 -3.21
CA GLY A 204 13.11 -2.88 -2.01
C GLY A 204 13.92 -2.67 -0.73
N LEU A 205 15.09 -3.33 -0.61
CA LEU A 205 16.01 -3.19 0.53
C LEU A 205 16.59 -1.77 0.64
N VAL A 206 16.96 -1.14 -0.48
CA VAL A 206 17.43 0.25 -0.49
C VAL A 206 16.31 1.18 -0.01
N LEU A 207 15.07 0.94 -0.42
CA LEU A 207 13.91 1.74 -0.05
C LEU A 207 13.43 1.51 1.41
N VAL A 208 13.80 0.39 2.07
CA VAL A 208 13.45 0.11 3.48
C VAL A 208 13.91 1.22 4.42
N VAL A 209 15.16 1.65 4.28
CA VAL A 209 15.76 2.66 5.18
C VAL A 209 15.02 3.99 5.12
N PRO A 210 14.86 4.65 3.94
CA PRO A 210 14.13 5.91 3.85
C PRO A 210 12.66 5.77 4.24
N TYR A 211 12.01 4.66 3.91
CA TYR A 211 10.63 4.40 4.34
C TYR A 211 10.51 4.31 5.87
N ALA A 212 11.41 3.57 6.53
CA ALA A 212 11.40 3.41 7.97
C ALA A 212 11.73 4.73 8.70
N LEU A 213 12.67 5.52 8.16
CA LEU A 213 12.97 6.86 8.66
C LEU A 213 11.77 7.80 8.52
N GLY A 214 11.16 7.84 7.33
CA GLY A 214 9.93 8.59 7.09
C GLY A 214 8.83 8.19 8.07
N ASN A 215 8.58 6.90 8.24
CA ASN A 215 7.59 6.37 9.19
C ASN A 215 7.87 6.83 10.63
N ARG A 216 9.12 6.80 11.08
CA ARG A 216 9.50 7.32 12.42
C ARG A 216 9.28 8.83 12.55
N ILE A 217 9.65 9.60 11.53
CA ILE A 217 9.42 11.05 11.50
C ILE A 217 7.92 11.34 11.57
N GLY A 218 7.11 10.65 10.75
CA GLY A 218 5.66 10.77 10.76
C GLY A 218 5.05 10.46 12.12
N GLN A 219 5.48 9.36 12.76
CA GLN A 219 5.03 9.00 14.10
C GLN A 219 5.43 10.06 15.16
N ALA A 220 6.63 10.64 15.06
CA ALA A 220 7.09 11.69 15.97
C ALA A 220 6.36 13.02 15.77
N LEU A 221 5.96 13.34 14.54
CA LEU A 221 5.17 14.53 14.21
C LEU A 221 3.69 14.39 14.58
N PHE A 222 3.19 13.17 14.77
CA PHE A 222 1.77 12.93 15.02
C PHE A 222 1.33 13.55 16.35
N ASP A 223 0.42 14.51 16.25
CA ASP A 223 -0.25 15.17 17.36
C ASP A 223 -1.76 14.85 17.31
N PRO A 224 -2.31 14.14 18.31
CA PRO A 224 -3.74 13.84 18.36
C PRO A 224 -4.64 15.08 18.23
N GLY A 225 -4.20 16.24 18.71
CA GLY A 225 -4.95 17.51 18.64
C GLY A 225 -5.07 18.08 17.22
N ARG A 226 -4.29 17.58 16.25
CA ARG A 226 -4.24 18.08 14.87
C ARG A 226 -4.63 17.03 13.82
N GLU A 227 -5.33 15.97 14.22
CA GLU A 227 -5.74 14.87 13.32
C GLU A 227 -6.39 15.36 12.01
N GLY A 228 -7.24 16.37 12.09
CA GLY A 228 -7.90 16.96 10.91
C GLY A 228 -6.92 17.58 9.91
N LEU A 229 -5.87 18.26 10.39
CA LEU A 229 -4.82 18.83 9.55
C LEU A 229 -4.00 17.73 8.87
N TYR A 230 -3.55 16.73 9.64
CA TYR A 230 -2.80 15.61 9.10
C TYR A 230 -3.56 14.87 8.00
N ARG A 231 -4.87 14.67 8.19
CA ARG A 231 -5.71 14.04 7.16
C ARG A 231 -5.80 14.87 5.89
N ARG A 232 -5.95 16.20 5.99
CA ARG A 232 -5.97 17.10 4.83
C ARG A 232 -4.64 17.08 4.08
N VAL A 233 -3.52 17.10 4.81
CA VAL A 233 -2.18 17.01 4.23
C VAL A 233 -1.98 15.67 3.52
N ALA A 234 -2.39 14.56 4.14
CA ALA A 234 -2.35 13.24 3.50
C ALA A 234 -3.16 13.21 2.19
N TYR A 235 -4.37 13.78 2.19
CA TYR A 235 -5.22 13.85 0.99
C TYR A 235 -4.59 14.69 -0.12
N ALA A 236 -4.00 15.84 0.22
CA ALA A 236 -3.30 16.68 -0.75
C ALA A 236 -2.11 15.95 -1.38
N ILE A 237 -1.31 15.25 -0.56
CA ILE A 237 -0.15 14.48 -1.05
C ILE A 237 -0.61 13.29 -1.92
N ILE A 238 -1.64 12.55 -1.50
CA ILE A 238 -2.21 11.45 -2.31
C ILE A 238 -2.70 11.99 -3.67
N GLY A 239 -3.38 13.13 -3.69
CA GLY A 239 -3.84 13.76 -4.93
C GLY A 239 -2.68 14.19 -5.83
N ALA A 240 -1.66 14.83 -5.27
CA ALA A 240 -0.46 15.22 -6.01
C ALA A 240 0.27 13.99 -6.61
N SER A 241 0.46 12.93 -5.81
CA SER A 241 1.04 11.68 -6.28
C SER A 241 0.26 11.05 -7.42
N ALA A 242 -1.07 11.04 -7.35
CA ALA A 242 -1.91 10.50 -8.41
C ALA A 242 -1.79 11.31 -9.71
N LEU A 243 -1.73 12.65 -9.63
CA LEU A 243 -1.54 13.52 -10.80
C LEU A 243 -0.17 13.33 -11.46
N VAL A 244 0.89 13.19 -10.65
CA VAL A 244 2.24 12.88 -11.14
C VAL A 244 2.29 11.48 -11.78
N GLY A 245 1.53 10.53 -11.24
CA GLY A 245 1.45 9.17 -11.75
C GLY A 245 0.60 8.97 -13.01
N LEU A 246 -0.05 10.02 -13.54
CA LEU A 246 -0.83 9.90 -14.77
C LEU A 246 0.11 9.64 -15.97
N PRO A 247 -0.20 8.69 -16.85
CA PRO A 247 0.65 8.36 -18.00
C PRO A 247 0.57 9.39 -19.14
N ILE A 248 0.12 10.61 -18.85
CA ILE A 248 -0.01 11.73 -19.81
C ILE A 248 1.29 12.54 -19.97
N TRP A 249 2.29 12.27 -19.12
CA TRP A 249 3.56 13.02 -19.07
C TRP A 249 4.69 12.34 -19.87
N ARG A 250 4.40 11.26 -20.60
CA ARG A 250 5.37 10.44 -21.33
C ARG A 250 5.20 10.58 -22.84
#